data_AF-A0A8B2HTR7-F1
#
_entry.id   AF-A0A8B2HTR7-F1
#
_cell.length_a   1.000
_cell.length_b   1.000
_cell.length_c   1.000
_cell.angle_alpha   90.00
_cell.angle_beta   90.00
_cell.angle_gamma   90.00
#
_symmetry.space_group_name_H-M   'P 1'
#
loop_
_entity.id
_entity.type
_entity.pdbx_description
1 polymer ?
#
loop_
_entity_poly.entity_id
_entity_poly.type
_entity_poly.pdbx_seq_one_letter_code
_entity_poly.pdbx_strand_id
1 'polypeptide(L)'
;MEKSSDDVSNIHNRFSLTLINPSSHYFSLVASLAIGAVITATTYLGYFGSEDFLWRIPLVVGVLAVSQLIDTRFTKKKEYSKVLHASLFANMLWVVTLFMGLLASVVLVKEASLFFVTFGMFLFASFRIGIFTTTLGASIKKAWAICFVQPLAMFLVLIPQDIWIQTLTNPITLAYGIAFLIIASVWSVLTDRAGRPGMESTHKTIQAYLASQGNDYTEAEEIMEQRSSKTKVSTSQIRLLSSEGNSEFRMVLPEIHPGPYHPVGGSNIPYLIYKNLDASAMVMHSISDHALNLPSKNEVENYLKNLDKSKVTEEGLVCTEPVTVQINKARVIGLLFGNNPLLFLSLSPHGMEDIPSYMKTEIEQYAKNRNYTRIMIVDCHNAMGPEISKEDGEDMLKAAKSCLDSLITKENYPIEFGYANSDDMDVWTEDLGMGGLGIVCLRINEKKYFLGWADANNMENGVREKIVENFAKRDYNLLEICTSDTHFAPVKARNKNGYYQLGLITSADKLSKWFFSIAKNAEEKTTSGKFEILENQTEVKIMGQGIFEDYSKALDNSLKITKGFLIGSVILFVTSLFL
;
A
#
# COMPACT_ATOMS: atom_id res chain seq x y z
N MET A 1 14.83 17.78 -16.19
CA MET A 1 14.07 17.35 -15.00
C MET A 1 12.78 16.76 -15.53
N GLU A 2 12.77 15.44 -15.74
CA GLU A 2 11.51 14.72 -15.85
C GLU A 2 10.78 14.89 -14.53
N LYS A 3 9.48 15.20 -14.60
CA LYS A 3 8.58 15.07 -13.46
C LYS A 3 8.81 13.68 -12.90
N SER A 4 9.29 13.53 -11.67
CA SER A 4 9.02 12.31 -10.91
C SER A 4 7.50 12.22 -10.86
N SER A 5 6.95 11.41 -11.75
CA SER A 5 5.51 11.21 -11.78
C SER A 5 5.13 10.60 -10.46
N ASP A 6 4.07 11.15 -9.89
CA ASP A 6 3.32 10.67 -8.74
C ASP A 6 2.69 9.30 -9.04
N ASP A 7 3.52 8.32 -9.42
CA ASP A 7 3.12 7.01 -9.90
C ASP A 7 2.60 6.15 -8.76
N VAL A 8 3.22 6.26 -7.58
CA VAL A 8 2.78 5.56 -6.38
C VAL A 8 1.41 6.08 -5.94
N SER A 9 1.18 7.40 -5.87
CA SER A 9 -0.19 7.86 -5.59
C SER A 9 -1.15 7.58 -6.73
N ASN A 10 -0.72 7.60 -8.00
CA ASN A 10 -1.60 7.21 -9.12
C ASN A 10 -2.05 5.76 -8.96
N ILE A 11 -1.14 4.84 -8.64
CA ILE A 11 -1.44 3.44 -8.31
C ILE A 11 -2.43 3.38 -7.15
N HIS A 12 -2.15 4.05 -6.03
CA HIS A 12 -3.05 4.07 -4.87
C HIS A 12 -4.44 4.62 -5.21
N ASN A 13 -4.52 5.71 -5.97
CA ASN A 13 -5.77 6.31 -6.43
C ASN A 13 -6.58 5.34 -7.30
N ARG A 14 -5.94 4.59 -8.21
CA ARG A 14 -6.60 3.56 -9.02
C ARG A 14 -7.10 2.39 -8.18
N PHE A 15 -6.34 1.95 -7.18
CA PHE A 15 -6.71 0.86 -6.30
C PHE A 15 -7.70 1.26 -5.19
N SER A 16 -7.78 2.54 -4.81
CA SER A 16 -8.72 3.03 -3.80
C SER A 16 -10.18 2.67 -4.12
N LEU A 17 -10.53 2.62 -5.41
CA LEU A 17 -11.85 2.18 -5.89
C LEU A 17 -12.10 0.69 -5.64
N THR A 18 -11.06 -0.14 -5.63
CA THR A 18 -11.17 -1.58 -5.36
C THR A 18 -11.35 -1.89 -3.87
N LEU A 19 -11.01 -0.95 -2.97
CA LEU A 19 -11.21 -1.05 -1.53
C LEU A 19 -12.69 -0.88 -1.11
N ILE A 20 -13.57 -0.52 -2.05
CA ILE A 20 -15.02 -0.28 -1.85
C ILE A 20 -15.87 -1.56 -2.10
N ASN A 21 -15.25 -2.72 -2.40
CA ASN A 21 -16.00 -3.95 -2.69
C ASN A 21 -16.78 -4.51 -1.48
N PRO A 22 -17.88 -5.26 -1.70
CA PRO A 22 -18.64 -5.88 -0.62
C PRO A 22 -17.72 -6.76 0.21
N SER A 23 -17.66 -6.46 1.51
CA SER A 23 -16.63 -6.96 2.43
C SER A 23 -16.68 -8.46 2.72
N SER A 24 -17.74 -9.16 2.28
CA SER A 24 -18.02 -10.54 2.67
C SER A 24 -18.39 -11.43 1.49
N HIS A 25 -17.70 -12.56 1.36
CA HIS A 25 -18.04 -13.62 0.40
C HIS A 25 -19.44 -14.22 0.66
N TYR A 26 -19.92 -14.18 1.90
CA TYR A 26 -21.29 -14.60 2.23
C TYR A 26 -22.34 -13.69 1.57
N PHE A 27 -22.09 -12.39 1.51
CA PHE A 27 -22.96 -11.47 0.78
C PHE A 27 -23.01 -11.86 -0.69
N SER A 28 -21.85 -12.12 -1.31
CA SER A 28 -21.80 -12.53 -2.72
C SER A 28 -22.51 -13.84 -2.98
N LEU A 29 -22.39 -14.81 -2.07
CA LEU A 29 -23.13 -16.07 -2.16
C LEU A 29 -24.63 -15.82 -2.11
N VAL A 30 -25.14 -15.20 -1.04
CA VAL A 30 -26.58 -14.98 -0.83
C VAL A 30 -27.19 -14.13 -1.94
N ALA A 31 -26.53 -13.03 -2.32
CA ALA A 31 -27.00 -12.17 -3.39
C ALA A 31 -27.02 -12.89 -4.75
N SER A 32 -26.02 -13.73 -5.03
CA SER A 32 -25.98 -14.52 -6.27
C SER A 32 -27.15 -15.51 -6.33
N LEU A 33 -27.44 -16.21 -5.22
CA LEU A 33 -28.57 -17.14 -5.13
C LEU A 33 -29.92 -16.42 -5.30
N ALA A 34 -30.09 -15.26 -4.66
CA ALA A 34 -31.28 -14.44 -4.80
C ALA A 34 -31.48 -14.00 -6.27
N ILE A 35 -30.41 -13.54 -6.94
CA ILE A 35 -30.47 -13.15 -8.35
C ILE A 35 -30.76 -14.36 -9.25
N GLY A 36 -30.26 -15.56 -8.93
CA GLY A 36 -30.63 -16.79 -9.63
C GLY A 36 -32.13 -17.08 -9.59
N ALA A 37 -32.77 -16.83 -8.44
CA ALA A 37 -34.23 -16.90 -8.31
C ALA A 37 -34.93 -15.82 -9.16
N VAL A 38 -34.42 -14.58 -9.19
CA VAL A 38 -34.96 -13.50 -10.03
C VAL A 38 -34.83 -13.83 -11.52
N ILE A 39 -33.67 -14.33 -11.98
CA ILE A 39 -33.47 -14.81 -13.35
C ILE A 39 -34.56 -15.82 -13.73
N THR A 40 -34.83 -16.77 -12.84
CA THR A 40 -35.84 -17.80 -13.06
C THR A 40 -37.26 -17.22 -13.14
N ALA A 41 -37.65 -16.39 -12.15
CA ALA A 41 -38.96 -15.75 -12.12
C ALA A 41 -39.19 -14.86 -13.35
N THR A 42 -38.22 -14.02 -13.70
CA THR A 42 -38.28 -13.13 -14.87
C THR A 42 -38.41 -13.90 -16.18
N THR A 43 -37.69 -15.02 -16.32
CA THR A 43 -37.78 -15.86 -17.53
C THR A 43 -39.19 -16.45 -17.70
N TYR A 44 -39.77 -16.98 -16.63
CA TYR A 44 -41.08 -17.63 -16.71
C TYR A 44 -42.25 -16.66 -16.80
N LEU A 45 -42.26 -15.62 -15.96
CA LEU A 45 -43.32 -14.62 -15.97
C LEU A 45 -43.24 -13.71 -17.20
N GLY A 46 -42.03 -13.31 -17.59
CA GLY A 46 -41.81 -12.31 -18.64
C GLY A 46 -41.70 -12.87 -20.05
N TYR A 47 -41.09 -14.06 -20.22
CA TYR A 47 -40.83 -14.62 -21.54
C TYR A 47 -41.71 -15.83 -21.89
N PHE A 48 -42.06 -16.68 -20.90
CA PHE A 48 -42.98 -17.81 -21.15
C PHE A 48 -44.45 -17.50 -20.81
N GLY A 49 -44.72 -16.51 -19.95
CA GLY A 49 -46.06 -16.26 -19.41
C GLY A 49 -46.61 -17.42 -18.58
N SER A 50 -45.74 -18.18 -17.88
CA SER A 50 -46.10 -19.37 -17.10
C SER A 50 -45.77 -19.21 -15.61
N GLU A 51 -46.57 -19.84 -14.74
CA GLU A 51 -46.35 -19.93 -13.29
C GLU A 51 -45.41 -21.09 -12.88
N ASP A 52 -44.83 -21.83 -13.85
CA ASP A 52 -43.90 -22.94 -13.62
C ASP A 52 -42.57 -22.53 -12.94
N PHE A 53 -42.37 -21.24 -12.65
CA PHE A 53 -41.17 -20.75 -11.98
C PHE A 53 -40.98 -21.32 -10.57
N LEU A 54 -42.06 -21.66 -9.86
CA LEU A 54 -42.01 -22.06 -8.44
C LEU A 54 -41.15 -23.32 -8.20
N TRP A 55 -41.27 -24.33 -9.05
CA TRP A 55 -40.47 -25.55 -8.93
C TRP A 55 -39.09 -25.45 -9.59
N ARG A 56 -38.90 -24.47 -10.50
CA ARG A 56 -37.61 -24.25 -11.18
C ARG A 56 -36.63 -23.42 -10.38
N ILE A 57 -37.11 -22.50 -9.55
CA ILE A 57 -36.26 -21.71 -8.64
C ILE A 57 -35.34 -22.61 -7.80
N PRO A 58 -35.83 -23.61 -7.03
CA PRO A 58 -34.95 -24.44 -6.21
C PRO A 58 -33.93 -25.23 -7.05
N LEU A 59 -34.28 -25.63 -8.27
CA LEU A 59 -33.35 -26.35 -9.17
C LEU A 59 -32.24 -25.43 -9.70
N VAL A 60 -32.59 -24.25 -10.22
CA VAL A 60 -31.61 -23.28 -10.74
C VAL A 60 -30.69 -22.79 -9.62
N VAL A 61 -31.25 -22.47 -8.45
CA VAL A 61 -30.49 -22.06 -7.27
C VAL A 61 -29.58 -23.20 -6.78
N GLY A 62 -30.06 -24.44 -6.79
CA GLY A 62 -29.26 -25.62 -6.45
C GLY A 62 -28.07 -25.82 -7.39
N VAL A 63 -28.27 -25.72 -8.71
CA VAL A 63 -27.20 -25.80 -9.71
C VAL A 63 -26.20 -24.66 -9.57
N LEU A 64 -26.69 -23.44 -9.33
CA LEU A 64 -25.86 -22.27 -9.06
C LEU A 64 -24.95 -22.50 -7.84
N ALA A 65 -25.51 -22.97 -6.72
CA ALA A 65 -24.75 -23.25 -5.51
C ALA A 65 -23.68 -24.33 -5.74
N VAL A 66 -24.02 -25.43 -6.43
CA VAL A 66 -23.08 -26.52 -6.74
C VAL A 66 -21.97 -26.06 -7.67
N SER A 67 -22.30 -25.32 -8.73
CA SER A 67 -21.31 -24.82 -9.70
C SER A 67 -20.33 -23.83 -9.07
N GLN A 68 -20.80 -22.97 -8.17
CA GLN A 68 -19.94 -22.06 -7.39
C GLN A 68 -18.92 -22.80 -6.51
N LEU A 69 -19.31 -23.95 -5.93
CA LEU A 69 -18.38 -24.82 -5.20
C LEU A 69 -17.34 -25.46 -6.13
N ILE A 70 -17.78 -25.93 -7.30
CA ILE A 70 -16.93 -26.61 -8.28
C ILE A 70 -15.88 -25.65 -8.88
N ASP A 71 -16.28 -24.42 -9.22
CA ASP A 71 -15.42 -23.41 -9.85
C ASP A 71 -14.11 -23.16 -9.07
N THR A 72 -14.16 -23.27 -7.75
CA THR A 72 -12.98 -23.07 -6.89
C THR A 72 -11.84 -24.05 -7.17
N ARG A 73 -12.15 -25.25 -7.66
CA ARG A 73 -11.15 -26.27 -7.99
C ARG A 73 -10.32 -25.92 -9.22
N PHE A 74 -10.76 -24.95 -10.02
CA PHE A 74 -10.13 -24.61 -11.29
C PHE A 74 -9.35 -23.28 -11.28
N THR A 75 -9.28 -22.59 -10.14
CA THR A 75 -8.53 -21.34 -9.98
C THR A 75 -7.12 -21.59 -9.44
N LYS A 76 -6.13 -20.78 -9.86
CA LYS A 76 -4.70 -20.99 -9.54
C LYS A 76 -4.44 -21.11 -8.03
N LYS A 77 -5.12 -20.28 -7.23
CA LYS A 77 -4.94 -20.18 -5.77
C LYS A 77 -6.19 -20.60 -4.97
N LYS A 78 -7.16 -21.29 -5.59
CA LYS A 78 -8.41 -21.76 -4.96
C LYS A 78 -9.20 -20.65 -4.23
N GLU A 79 -9.22 -19.44 -4.80
CA GLU A 79 -9.76 -18.25 -4.16
C GLU A 79 -11.30 -18.24 -4.16
N TYR A 80 -11.89 -18.82 -3.11
CA TYR A 80 -13.34 -18.99 -2.98
C TYR A 80 -14.12 -17.67 -3.08
N SER A 81 -13.68 -16.63 -2.38
CA SER A 81 -14.35 -15.32 -2.40
C SER A 81 -14.45 -14.73 -3.81
N LYS A 82 -13.36 -14.74 -4.58
CA LYS A 82 -13.29 -14.10 -5.89
C LYS A 82 -14.15 -14.82 -6.93
N VAL A 83 -14.21 -16.16 -6.85
CA VAL A 83 -15.14 -16.96 -7.65
C VAL A 83 -16.60 -16.57 -7.36
N LEU A 84 -16.97 -16.38 -6.09
CA LEU A 84 -18.31 -15.94 -5.72
C LEU A 84 -18.63 -14.53 -6.23
N HIS A 85 -17.70 -13.57 -6.15
CA HIS A 85 -17.90 -12.25 -6.74
C HIS A 85 -18.05 -12.32 -8.26
N ALA A 86 -17.22 -13.11 -8.95
CA ALA A 86 -17.32 -13.29 -10.40
C ALA A 86 -18.69 -13.86 -10.79
N SER A 87 -19.18 -14.84 -10.03
CA SER A 87 -20.50 -15.46 -10.20
C SER A 87 -21.64 -14.47 -9.95
N LEU A 88 -21.56 -13.68 -8.88
CA LEU A 88 -22.54 -12.63 -8.55
C LEU A 88 -22.67 -11.61 -9.69
N PHE A 89 -21.56 -11.00 -10.12
CA PHE A 89 -21.59 -9.95 -11.14
C PHE A 89 -22.03 -10.48 -12.50
N ALA A 90 -21.67 -11.72 -12.83
CA ALA A 90 -22.15 -12.38 -14.05
C ALA A 90 -23.67 -12.63 -14.00
N ASN A 91 -24.21 -13.05 -12.84
CA ASN A 91 -25.65 -13.20 -12.63
C ASN A 91 -26.39 -11.84 -12.71
N MET A 92 -25.80 -10.78 -12.14
CA MET A 92 -26.33 -9.42 -12.30
C MET A 92 -26.39 -9.00 -13.78
N LEU A 93 -25.36 -9.29 -14.56
CA LEU A 93 -25.36 -8.99 -15.99
C LEU A 93 -26.45 -9.78 -16.74
N TRP A 94 -26.67 -11.04 -16.38
CA TRP A 94 -27.74 -11.84 -16.97
C TRP A 94 -29.12 -11.25 -16.63
N VAL A 95 -29.40 -10.92 -15.37
CA VAL A 95 -30.70 -10.37 -14.99
C VAL A 95 -30.96 -9.00 -15.62
N VAL A 96 -29.94 -8.13 -15.73
CA VAL A 96 -30.05 -6.86 -16.46
C VAL A 96 -30.37 -7.11 -17.93
N THR A 97 -29.75 -8.11 -18.55
CA THR A 97 -30.05 -8.47 -19.95
C THR A 97 -31.50 -8.89 -20.13
N LEU A 98 -32.05 -9.67 -19.18
CA LEU A 98 -33.46 -10.06 -19.19
C LEU A 98 -34.39 -8.86 -19.05
N PHE A 99 -34.12 -7.95 -18.12
CA PHE A 99 -34.95 -6.76 -17.93
C PHE A 99 -34.88 -5.81 -19.12
N MET A 100 -33.71 -5.62 -19.72
CA MET A 100 -33.56 -4.80 -20.92
C MET A 100 -34.30 -5.42 -22.13
N GLY A 101 -34.32 -6.75 -22.26
CA GLY A 101 -35.10 -7.44 -23.29
C GLY A 101 -36.61 -7.24 -23.12
N LEU A 102 -37.12 -7.32 -21.89
CA LEU A 102 -38.54 -7.04 -21.59
C LEU A 102 -38.88 -5.56 -21.77
N LEU A 103 -37.98 -4.66 -21.38
CA LEU A 103 -38.17 -3.23 -21.61
C LEU A 103 -38.22 -2.94 -23.12
N ALA A 104 -37.34 -3.55 -23.90
CA ALA A 104 -37.33 -3.41 -25.35
C ALA A 104 -38.61 -3.96 -25.99
N SER A 105 -39.15 -5.09 -25.51
CA SER A 105 -40.40 -5.65 -26.03
C SER A 105 -41.58 -4.69 -25.80
N VAL A 106 -41.66 -4.06 -24.64
CA VAL A 106 -42.68 -3.04 -24.32
C VAL A 106 -42.50 -1.77 -25.16
N VAL A 107 -41.27 -1.22 -25.22
CA VAL A 107 -41.00 0.07 -25.88
C VAL A 107 -41.10 -0.04 -27.41
N LEU A 108 -40.63 -1.14 -27.99
CA LEU A 108 -40.65 -1.37 -29.44
C LEU A 108 -41.91 -2.10 -29.92
N VAL A 109 -42.82 -2.45 -29.01
CA VAL A 109 -44.07 -3.18 -29.30
C VAL A 109 -43.78 -4.48 -30.04
N LYS A 110 -42.90 -5.30 -29.47
CA LYS A 110 -42.50 -6.62 -29.98
C LYS A 110 -42.84 -7.71 -28.96
N GLU A 111 -42.93 -8.95 -29.42
CA GLU A 111 -43.05 -10.10 -28.51
C GLU A 111 -41.74 -10.30 -27.72
N ALA A 112 -41.87 -10.77 -26.47
CA ALA A 112 -40.72 -11.11 -25.65
C ALA A 112 -39.94 -12.27 -26.27
N SER A 113 -38.67 -12.03 -26.62
CA SER A 113 -37.86 -13.00 -27.33
C SER A 113 -36.95 -13.79 -26.39
N LEU A 114 -37.01 -15.13 -26.45
CA LEU A 114 -36.08 -16.02 -25.75
C LEU A 114 -34.61 -15.80 -26.14
N PHE A 115 -34.33 -15.04 -27.21
CA PHE A 115 -33.01 -14.52 -27.54
C PHE A 115 -32.31 -13.92 -26.31
N PHE A 116 -32.98 -13.07 -25.51
CA PHE A 116 -32.35 -12.39 -24.38
C PHE A 116 -31.96 -13.34 -23.24
N VAL A 117 -32.64 -14.48 -23.13
CA VAL A 117 -32.30 -15.50 -22.12
C VAL A 117 -31.00 -16.19 -22.50
N THR A 118 -30.90 -16.70 -23.73
CA THR A 118 -29.67 -17.35 -24.23
C THR A 118 -28.53 -16.36 -24.43
N PHE A 119 -28.81 -15.13 -24.86
CA PHE A 119 -27.83 -14.07 -24.99
C PHE A 119 -27.25 -13.67 -23.62
N GLY A 120 -28.09 -13.58 -22.59
CA GLY A 120 -27.64 -13.36 -21.21
C GLY A 120 -26.71 -14.47 -20.69
N MET A 121 -26.95 -15.72 -21.08
CA MET A 121 -26.05 -16.85 -20.80
C MET A 121 -24.66 -16.65 -21.43
N PHE A 122 -24.59 -16.16 -22.67
CA PHE A 122 -23.32 -15.83 -23.33
C PHE A 122 -22.61 -14.65 -22.66
N LEU A 123 -23.33 -13.57 -22.35
CA LEU A 123 -22.77 -12.42 -21.65
C LEU A 123 -22.20 -12.78 -20.28
N PHE A 124 -22.90 -13.66 -19.55
CA PHE A 124 -22.42 -14.24 -18.30
C PHE A 124 -21.05 -14.91 -18.51
N ALA A 125 -20.93 -15.78 -19.51
CA ALA A 125 -19.68 -16.49 -19.80
C ALA A 125 -18.57 -15.52 -20.24
N SER A 126 -18.88 -14.56 -21.12
CA SER A 126 -17.94 -13.54 -21.60
C SER A 126 -17.38 -12.69 -20.47
N PHE A 127 -18.23 -12.21 -19.56
CA PHE A 127 -17.79 -11.44 -18.40
C PHE A 127 -16.85 -12.27 -17.51
N ARG A 128 -17.20 -13.53 -17.25
CA ARG A 128 -16.37 -14.44 -16.45
C ARG A 128 -15.01 -14.72 -17.09
N ILE A 129 -14.92 -14.85 -18.42
CA ILE A 129 -13.63 -15.02 -19.10
C ILE A 129 -12.68 -13.90 -18.69
N GLY A 130 -13.14 -12.65 -18.69
CA GLY A 130 -12.34 -11.51 -18.31
C GLY A 130 -11.82 -11.58 -16.87
N ILE A 131 -12.67 -11.92 -15.91
CA ILE A 131 -12.29 -12.05 -14.49
C ILE A 131 -11.35 -13.25 -14.27
N PHE A 132 -11.62 -14.38 -14.92
CA PHE A 132 -10.85 -15.61 -14.75
C PHE A 132 -9.43 -15.48 -15.29
N THR A 133 -9.22 -14.76 -16.39
CA THR A 133 -7.88 -14.53 -16.94
C THR A 133 -7.12 -13.45 -16.17
N THR A 134 -7.77 -12.33 -15.85
CA THR A 134 -7.12 -11.20 -15.15
C THR A 134 -6.79 -11.50 -13.70
N THR A 135 -7.76 -11.97 -12.92
CA THR A 135 -7.65 -12.04 -11.44
C THR A 135 -7.43 -13.45 -10.91
N LEU A 136 -7.97 -14.48 -11.58
CA LEU A 136 -7.90 -15.88 -11.10
C LEU A 136 -6.80 -16.71 -11.79
N GLY A 137 -6.08 -16.12 -12.74
CA GLY A 137 -4.92 -16.72 -13.40
C GLY A 137 -5.22 -17.91 -14.32
N ALA A 138 -6.45 -18.04 -14.81
CA ALA A 138 -6.79 -19.04 -15.80
C ALA A 138 -6.21 -18.66 -17.17
N SER A 139 -5.63 -19.61 -17.90
CA SER A 139 -5.31 -19.39 -19.31
C SER A 139 -6.59 -19.22 -20.12
N ILE A 140 -6.56 -18.49 -21.23
CA ILE A 140 -7.74 -18.26 -22.06
C ILE A 140 -8.45 -19.56 -22.46
N LYS A 141 -7.67 -20.62 -22.78
CA LYS A 141 -8.20 -21.95 -23.10
C LYS A 141 -8.97 -22.56 -21.92
N LYS A 142 -8.44 -22.45 -20.70
CA LYS A 142 -9.12 -22.92 -19.49
C LYS A 142 -10.34 -22.06 -19.17
N ALA A 143 -10.23 -20.74 -19.30
CA ALA A 143 -11.33 -19.81 -19.07
C ALA A 143 -12.53 -20.12 -19.96
N TRP A 144 -12.31 -20.40 -21.25
CA TRP A 144 -13.37 -20.87 -22.16
C TRP A 144 -14.03 -22.18 -21.69
N ALA A 145 -13.26 -23.16 -21.22
CA ALA A 145 -13.84 -24.41 -20.74
C ALA A 145 -14.68 -24.23 -19.47
N ILE A 146 -14.25 -23.39 -18.53
CA ILE A 146 -14.85 -23.28 -17.19
C ILE A 146 -16.01 -22.28 -17.16
N CYS A 147 -15.86 -21.13 -17.83
CA CYS A 147 -16.82 -20.03 -17.73
C CYS A 147 -18.20 -20.35 -18.32
N PHE A 148 -18.29 -21.40 -19.16
CA PHE A 148 -19.54 -21.90 -19.73
C PHE A 148 -20.27 -22.91 -18.85
N VAL A 149 -19.58 -23.60 -17.94
CA VAL A 149 -20.17 -24.71 -17.17
C VAL A 149 -21.35 -24.23 -16.33
N GLN A 150 -21.14 -23.18 -15.53
CA GLN A 150 -22.20 -22.62 -14.68
C GLN A 150 -23.40 -22.09 -15.48
N PRO A 151 -23.24 -21.15 -16.44
CA PRO A 151 -24.39 -20.55 -17.11
C PRO A 151 -25.13 -21.57 -17.98
N LEU A 152 -24.43 -22.52 -18.60
CA LEU A 152 -25.06 -23.60 -19.36
C LEU A 152 -25.83 -24.55 -18.44
N ALA A 153 -25.26 -24.96 -17.30
CA ALA A 153 -25.98 -25.83 -16.35
C ALA A 153 -27.24 -25.14 -15.80
N MET A 154 -27.16 -23.85 -15.50
CA MET A 154 -28.32 -23.04 -15.11
C MET A 154 -29.34 -22.98 -16.26
N PHE A 155 -28.90 -22.74 -17.49
CA PHE A 155 -29.76 -22.68 -18.67
C PHE A 155 -30.52 -23.98 -18.94
N LEU A 156 -29.85 -25.13 -18.85
CA LEU A 156 -30.47 -26.43 -19.09
C LEU A 156 -31.59 -26.73 -18.08
N VAL A 157 -31.46 -26.26 -16.85
CA VAL A 157 -32.53 -26.39 -15.84
C VAL A 157 -33.62 -25.32 -16.01
N LEU A 158 -33.22 -24.12 -16.41
CA LEU A 158 -34.10 -22.99 -16.60
C LEU A 158 -35.06 -23.20 -17.80
N ILE A 159 -34.55 -23.70 -18.93
CA ILE A 159 -35.29 -23.80 -20.19
C ILE A 159 -35.87 -25.22 -20.37
N PRO A 160 -37.13 -25.36 -20.84
CA PRO A 160 -37.70 -26.65 -21.23
C PRO A 160 -36.85 -27.39 -22.29
N GLN A 161 -36.72 -28.71 -22.14
CA GLN A 161 -35.80 -29.52 -22.93
C GLN A 161 -36.11 -29.54 -24.44
N ASP A 162 -37.39 -29.50 -24.78
CA ASP A 162 -37.89 -29.52 -26.16
C ASP A 162 -37.41 -28.33 -27.00
N ILE A 163 -37.13 -27.19 -26.36
CA ILE A 163 -36.67 -25.97 -27.05
C ILE A 163 -35.17 -25.67 -26.89
N TRP A 164 -34.39 -26.53 -26.24
CA TRP A 164 -32.94 -26.35 -26.08
C TRP A 164 -32.22 -26.18 -27.42
N ILE A 165 -32.48 -27.09 -28.37
CA ILE A 165 -31.80 -27.06 -29.68
C ILE A 165 -32.17 -25.79 -30.42
N GLN A 166 -33.45 -25.42 -30.46
CA GLN A 166 -33.93 -24.23 -31.16
C GLN A 166 -33.31 -22.94 -30.62
N THR A 167 -33.23 -22.80 -29.29
CA THR A 167 -32.70 -21.61 -28.63
C THR A 167 -31.17 -21.53 -28.68
N LEU A 168 -30.46 -22.65 -28.53
CA LEU A 168 -28.99 -22.69 -28.58
C LEU A 168 -28.43 -22.61 -30.00
N THR A 169 -29.17 -23.06 -31.02
CA THR A 169 -28.72 -23.02 -32.43
C THR A 169 -29.24 -21.80 -33.20
N ASN A 170 -29.99 -20.90 -32.54
CA ASN A 170 -30.48 -19.67 -33.15
C ASN A 170 -29.30 -18.84 -33.73
N PRO A 171 -29.24 -18.59 -35.05
CA PRO A 171 -28.07 -17.95 -35.68
C PRO A 171 -27.78 -16.55 -35.16
N ILE A 172 -28.80 -15.77 -34.82
CA ILE A 172 -28.65 -14.40 -34.31
C ILE A 172 -28.06 -14.44 -32.89
N THR A 173 -28.58 -15.32 -32.03
CA THR A 173 -28.05 -15.54 -30.67
C THR A 173 -26.60 -15.99 -30.73
N LEU A 174 -26.27 -16.94 -31.60
CA LEU A 174 -24.89 -17.40 -31.79
C LEU A 174 -23.98 -16.28 -32.29
N ALA A 175 -24.43 -15.47 -33.26
CA ALA A 175 -23.63 -14.36 -33.78
C ALA A 175 -23.28 -13.35 -32.67
N TYR A 176 -24.27 -12.90 -31.90
CA TYR A 176 -24.05 -11.97 -30.78
C TYR A 176 -23.23 -12.64 -29.65
N GLY A 177 -23.58 -13.86 -29.25
CA GLY A 177 -22.88 -14.59 -28.20
C GLY A 177 -21.41 -14.80 -28.52
N ILE A 178 -21.10 -15.30 -29.72
CA ILE A 178 -19.73 -15.49 -30.20
C ILE A 178 -18.98 -14.16 -30.28
N ALA A 179 -19.63 -13.08 -30.75
CA ALA A 179 -19.02 -11.76 -30.78
C ALA A 179 -18.56 -11.31 -29.38
N PHE A 180 -19.41 -11.44 -28.35
CA PHE A 180 -19.03 -11.07 -26.98
C PHE A 180 -17.93 -11.96 -26.39
N LEU A 181 -17.89 -13.25 -26.72
CA LEU A 181 -16.80 -14.13 -26.29
C LEU A 181 -15.46 -13.75 -26.94
N ILE A 182 -15.48 -13.39 -28.22
CA ILE A 182 -14.31 -12.88 -28.94
C ILE A 182 -13.87 -11.56 -28.31
N ILE A 183 -14.79 -10.62 -28.08
CA ILE A 183 -14.52 -9.34 -27.43
C ILE A 183 -13.86 -9.54 -26.07
N ALA A 184 -14.40 -10.41 -25.21
CA ALA A 184 -13.81 -10.72 -23.90
C ALA A 184 -12.41 -11.34 -24.02
N SER A 185 -12.20 -12.23 -25.00
CA SER A 185 -10.91 -12.87 -25.24
C SER A 185 -9.86 -11.88 -25.75
N VAL A 186 -10.22 -11.02 -26.71
CA VAL A 186 -9.34 -9.98 -27.25
C VAL A 186 -9.04 -8.95 -26.16
N TRP A 187 -10.04 -8.50 -25.42
CA TRP A 187 -9.86 -7.62 -24.26
C TRP A 187 -8.85 -8.20 -23.27
N SER A 188 -9.00 -9.49 -22.91
CA SER A 188 -8.08 -10.17 -22.01
C SER A 188 -6.65 -10.17 -22.54
N VAL A 189 -6.44 -10.47 -23.81
CA VAL A 189 -5.09 -10.51 -24.40
C VAL A 189 -4.47 -9.11 -24.48
N LEU A 190 -5.25 -8.09 -24.85
CA LEU A 190 -4.76 -6.72 -24.98
C LEU A 190 -4.45 -6.10 -23.62
N THR A 191 -5.31 -6.31 -22.61
CA THR A 191 -5.06 -5.82 -21.25
C THR A 191 -3.89 -6.54 -20.58
N ASP A 192 -3.68 -7.83 -20.84
CA ASP A 192 -2.49 -8.53 -20.32
C ASP A 192 -1.19 -7.92 -20.87
N ARG A 193 -1.21 -7.53 -22.15
CA ARG A 193 -0.07 -6.91 -22.84
C ARG A 193 0.06 -5.40 -22.62
N ALA A 194 -0.83 -4.78 -21.83
CA ALA A 194 -0.90 -3.33 -21.69
C ALA A 194 0.36 -2.68 -21.08
N GLY A 195 1.12 -3.42 -20.28
CA GLY A 195 2.37 -2.97 -19.68
C GLY A 195 3.64 -3.20 -20.52
N ARG A 196 3.55 -3.79 -21.72
CA ARG A 196 4.77 -4.10 -22.51
C ARG A 196 5.41 -2.84 -23.12
N PRO A 197 6.76 -2.78 -23.24
CA PRO A 197 7.72 -3.80 -22.82
C PRO A 197 8.12 -3.76 -21.33
N GLY A 198 7.74 -2.72 -20.58
CA GLY A 198 8.15 -2.54 -19.16
C GLY A 198 7.67 -3.64 -18.21
N MET A 199 6.58 -4.32 -18.56
CA MET A 199 6.06 -5.49 -17.85
C MET A 199 5.67 -6.60 -18.82
N GLU A 200 6.07 -7.84 -18.53
CA GLU A 200 5.77 -8.98 -19.40
C GLU A 200 4.27 -9.29 -19.50
N SER A 201 3.58 -9.19 -18.35
CA SER A 201 2.16 -9.51 -18.17
C SER A 201 1.56 -8.65 -17.06
N THR A 202 0.59 -7.82 -17.45
CA THR A 202 -0.19 -6.98 -16.53
C THR A 202 -1.08 -7.84 -15.64
N HIS A 203 -1.62 -8.95 -16.17
CA HIS A 203 -2.49 -9.84 -15.40
C HIS A 203 -1.73 -10.56 -14.30
N LYS A 204 -0.50 -11.06 -14.58
CA LYS A 204 0.34 -11.68 -13.54
C LYS A 204 0.62 -10.72 -12.39
N THR A 205 0.90 -9.46 -12.65
CA THR A 205 1.16 -8.49 -11.58
C THR A 205 -0.09 -8.16 -10.77
N ILE A 206 -1.27 -8.06 -11.41
CA ILE A 206 -2.55 -7.94 -10.69
C ILE A 206 -2.78 -9.18 -9.81
N GLN A 207 -2.52 -10.39 -10.33
CA GLN A 207 -2.67 -11.64 -9.57
C GLN A 207 -1.71 -11.70 -8.39
N ALA A 208 -0.45 -11.33 -8.60
CA ALA A 208 0.58 -11.28 -7.57
C ALA A 208 0.21 -10.30 -6.46
N TYR A 209 -0.24 -9.09 -6.82
CA TYR A 209 -0.74 -8.09 -5.87
C TYR A 209 -1.95 -8.61 -5.10
N LEU A 210 -2.96 -9.17 -5.77
CA LEU A 210 -4.16 -9.66 -5.08
C LEU A 210 -3.85 -10.85 -4.16
N ALA A 211 -2.85 -11.67 -4.49
CA ALA A 211 -2.42 -12.77 -3.64
C ALA A 211 -1.62 -12.30 -2.42
N SER A 212 -0.77 -11.28 -2.57
CA SER A 212 0.00 -10.73 -1.45
C SER A 212 -0.91 -10.09 -0.40
N GLN A 213 -2.07 -9.57 -0.81
CA GLN A 213 -3.14 -9.14 0.11
C GLN A 213 -3.70 -10.27 1.00
N GLY A 214 -3.51 -11.53 0.61
CA GLY A 214 -3.84 -12.74 1.38
C GLY A 214 -2.62 -13.41 2.01
N ASN A 215 -1.51 -12.68 2.18
CA ASN A 215 -0.21 -13.17 2.69
C ASN A 215 0.56 -14.16 1.78
N ASP A 216 0.17 -14.28 0.51
CA ASP A 216 0.95 -15.02 -0.49
C ASP A 216 1.68 -14.04 -1.42
N TYR A 217 2.88 -13.64 -1.00
CA TYR A 217 3.69 -12.59 -1.64
C TYR A 217 4.78 -13.13 -2.58
N THR A 218 4.96 -14.44 -2.73
CA THR A 218 6.06 -15.05 -3.49
C THR A 218 6.12 -14.54 -4.94
N GLU A 219 4.99 -14.56 -5.65
CA GLU A 219 4.94 -14.13 -7.05
C GLU A 219 5.16 -12.60 -7.18
N ALA A 220 4.79 -11.82 -6.17
CA ALA A 220 5.02 -10.38 -6.16
C ALA A 220 6.52 -10.05 -5.99
N GLU A 221 7.18 -10.72 -5.05
CA GLU A 221 8.62 -10.60 -4.81
C GLU A 221 9.43 -11.08 -6.02
N GLU A 222 9.06 -12.19 -6.66
CA GLU A 222 9.72 -12.67 -7.88
C GLU A 222 9.68 -11.63 -9.01
N ILE A 223 8.51 -11.02 -9.24
CA ILE A 223 8.35 -9.98 -10.28
C ILE A 223 9.19 -8.75 -9.95
N MET A 224 9.22 -8.33 -8.68
CA MET A 224 10.00 -7.17 -8.24
C MET A 224 11.50 -7.45 -8.33
N GLU A 225 11.95 -8.61 -7.86
CA GLU A 225 13.36 -9.00 -7.88
C GLU A 225 13.93 -9.13 -9.29
N GLN A 226 13.15 -9.62 -10.25
CA GLN A 226 13.58 -9.73 -11.66
C GLN A 226 13.89 -8.38 -12.29
N ARG A 227 13.28 -7.31 -11.77
CA ARG A 227 13.42 -5.94 -12.26
C ARG A 227 14.30 -5.07 -11.37
N SER A 228 14.73 -5.60 -10.24
CA SER A 228 15.58 -4.91 -9.28
C SER A 228 17.05 -4.98 -9.70
N SER A 229 17.84 -4.00 -9.28
CA SER A 229 19.27 -3.93 -9.53
C SER A 229 20.06 -4.04 -8.23
N LYS A 230 21.24 -4.67 -8.29
CA LYS A 230 22.14 -4.72 -7.14
C LYS A 230 22.79 -3.36 -6.92
N THR A 231 22.80 -2.89 -5.68
CA THR A 231 23.49 -1.68 -5.25
C THR A 231 24.08 -1.86 -3.85
N LYS A 232 24.93 -0.92 -3.44
CA LYS A 232 25.36 -0.78 -2.05
C LYS A 232 24.53 0.30 -1.38
N VAL A 233 23.84 -0.08 -0.31
CA VAL A 233 23.10 0.85 0.56
C VAL A 233 23.90 1.07 1.83
N SER A 234 23.97 2.31 2.29
CA SER A 234 24.67 2.63 3.54
C SER A 234 23.69 2.67 4.71
N THR A 235 24.20 2.38 5.90
CA THR A 235 23.47 2.56 7.16
C THR A 235 24.38 3.27 8.13
N SER A 236 23.95 4.45 8.57
CA SER A 236 24.65 5.20 9.61
C SER A 236 23.89 5.05 10.92
N GLN A 237 24.62 5.00 12.03
CA GLN A 237 24.03 4.90 13.36
C GLN A 237 24.76 5.81 14.34
N ILE A 238 24.00 6.42 15.24
CA ILE A 238 24.54 6.96 16.48
C ILE A 238 24.21 5.96 17.57
N ARG A 239 25.23 5.32 18.12
CA ARG A 239 25.11 4.45 19.29
C ARG A 239 25.53 5.22 20.53
N LEU A 240 24.64 5.30 21.51
CA LEU A 240 24.93 5.79 22.85
C LEU A 240 25.17 4.59 23.76
N LEU A 241 26.32 4.58 24.42
CA LEU A 241 26.73 3.53 25.33
C LEU A 241 27.05 4.12 26.69
N SER A 242 26.43 3.58 27.73
CA SER A 242 26.80 3.90 29.11
C SER A 242 28.26 3.56 29.39
N SER A 243 28.90 4.31 30.29
CA SER A 243 30.29 4.03 30.68
C SER A 243 30.50 2.62 31.28
N GLU A 244 29.44 2.04 31.85
CA GLU A 244 29.45 0.68 32.41
C GLU A 244 29.07 -0.41 31.39
N GLY A 245 28.62 -0.03 30.19
CA GLY A 245 28.22 -0.96 29.13
C GLY A 245 26.90 -1.71 29.38
N ASN A 246 26.12 -1.31 30.38
CA ASN A 246 24.86 -1.96 30.76
C ASN A 246 23.63 -1.39 30.03
N SER A 247 23.74 -0.17 29.52
CA SER A 247 22.71 0.53 28.77
C SER A 247 23.26 0.95 27.41
N GLU A 248 22.51 0.61 26.37
CA GLU A 248 22.81 0.92 24.97
C GLU A 248 21.54 1.47 24.31
N PHE A 249 21.68 2.51 23.50
CA PHE A 249 20.62 3.03 22.63
C PHE A 249 21.19 3.29 21.23
N ARG A 250 20.41 3.04 20.18
CA ARG A 250 20.81 3.35 18.81
C ARG A 250 19.78 4.19 18.07
N MET A 251 20.26 5.28 17.48
CA MET A 251 19.55 5.93 16.39
C MET A 251 20.07 5.37 15.08
N VAL A 252 19.20 4.77 14.28
CA VAL A 252 19.57 4.09 13.02
C VAL A 252 18.99 4.86 11.84
N LEU A 253 19.85 5.20 10.89
CA LEU A 253 19.51 5.90 9.65
C LEU A 253 19.82 4.97 8.45
N PRO A 254 18.88 4.09 8.07
CA PRO A 254 19.04 3.24 6.91
C PRO A 254 18.82 4.04 5.62
N GLU A 255 19.72 3.96 4.64
CA GLU A 255 19.47 4.48 3.27
C GLU A 255 18.59 3.50 2.47
N ILE A 256 17.47 3.10 3.06
CA ILE A 256 16.46 2.21 2.50
C ILE A 256 15.11 2.81 2.84
N HIS A 257 14.24 2.89 1.84
CA HIS A 257 12.87 3.33 2.03
C HIS A 257 11.99 2.14 2.48
N PRO A 258 11.10 2.30 3.48
CA PRO A 258 10.13 1.27 3.85
C PRO A 258 9.18 0.98 2.69
N GLY A 259 9.12 -0.25 2.20
CA GLY A 259 8.30 -0.55 1.04
C GLY A 259 8.64 -1.87 0.38
N PRO A 260 7.93 -2.25 -0.70
CA PRO A 260 6.98 -1.43 -1.44
C PRO A 260 5.60 -1.29 -0.79
N TYR A 261 5.04 -2.38 -0.27
CA TYR A 261 3.76 -2.37 0.47
C TYR A 261 3.63 -3.65 1.29
N HIS A 262 2.92 -3.60 2.42
CA HIS A 262 2.79 -4.77 3.28
C HIS A 262 1.93 -5.89 2.64
N PRO A 263 2.34 -7.17 2.68
CA PRO A 263 3.49 -7.78 3.37
C PRO A 263 4.73 -8.05 2.49
N VAL A 264 4.84 -7.40 1.34
CA VAL A 264 5.90 -7.62 0.34
C VAL A 264 7.16 -6.86 0.73
N GLY A 265 8.33 -7.48 0.52
CA GLY A 265 9.62 -6.80 0.62
C GLY A 265 9.91 -6.16 1.99
N GLY A 266 10.56 -5.01 1.96
CA GLY A 266 10.95 -4.20 3.14
C GLY A 266 9.84 -3.33 3.73
N SER A 267 8.56 -3.62 3.49
CA SER A 267 7.43 -2.78 3.95
C SER A 267 7.36 -2.58 5.46
N ASN A 268 7.92 -3.49 6.25
CA ASN A 268 8.00 -3.39 7.72
C ASN A 268 9.47 -3.35 8.20
N ILE A 269 10.39 -2.85 7.36
CA ILE A 269 11.82 -2.83 7.69
C ILE A 269 12.13 -2.04 8.97
N PRO A 270 11.44 -0.94 9.33
CA PRO A 270 11.77 -0.22 10.56
C PRO A 270 11.57 -1.07 11.81
N TYR A 271 10.44 -1.76 11.93
CA TYR A 271 10.20 -2.70 13.03
C TYR A 271 11.21 -3.85 13.04
N LEU A 272 11.59 -4.38 11.88
CA LEU A 272 12.55 -5.49 11.82
C LEU A 272 13.95 -5.06 12.28
N ILE A 273 14.39 -3.85 11.93
CA ILE A 273 15.63 -3.26 12.46
C ILE A 273 15.51 -3.02 13.96
N TYR A 274 14.42 -2.39 14.41
CA TYR A 274 14.14 -2.13 15.83
C TYR A 274 14.23 -3.42 16.67
N LYS A 275 13.59 -4.49 16.19
CA LYS A 275 13.61 -5.80 16.85
C LYS A 275 14.98 -6.47 16.78
N ASN A 276 15.72 -6.31 15.69
CA ASN A 276 17.07 -6.87 15.54
C ASN A 276 18.08 -6.20 16.50
N LEU A 277 17.77 -5.00 17.00
CA LEU A 277 18.55 -4.26 18.00
C LEU A 277 17.89 -4.29 19.38
N ASP A 278 17.26 -5.43 19.72
CA ASP A 278 16.67 -5.72 21.03
C ASP A 278 15.72 -4.63 21.55
N ALA A 279 14.96 -4.01 20.64
CA ALA A 279 14.02 -2.92 20.95
C ALA A 279 14.68 -1.68 21.59
N SER A 280 16.01 -1.55 21.54
CA SER A 280 16.75 -0.40 22.05
C SER A 280 17.21 0.53 20.93
N ALA A 281 16.28 0.88 20.05
CA ALA A 281 16.56 1.70 18.88
C ALA A 281 15.43 2.66 18.50
N MET A 282 15.80 3.71 17.79
CA MET A 282 14.89 4.51 16.97
C MET A 282 15.35 4.39 15.53
N VAL A 283 14.49 3.84 14.67
CA VAL A 283 14.79 3.68 13.25
C VAL A 283 14.19 4.86 12.51
N MET A 284 15.05 5.83 12.21
CA MET A 284 14.67 7.10 11.62
C MET A 284 14.45 6.95 10.12
N HIS A 285 13.48 7.67 9.57
CA HIS A 285 13.38 7.83 8.13
C HIS A 285 14.55 8.67 7.64
N SER A 286 15.37 8.09 6.77
CA SER A 286 16.46 8.81 6.10
C SER A 286 15.94 9.36 4.79
N ILE A 287 16.59 10.40 4.25
CA ILE A 287 16.28 10.89 2.90
C ILE A 287 16.50 9.75 1.88
N SER A 288 15.39 9.11 1.52
CA SER A 288 15.29 7.94 0.66
C SER A 288 13.98 8.02 -0.10
N ASP A 289 13.94 7.45 -1.30
CA ASP A 289 12.72 7.36 -2.11
C ASP A 289 12.41 5.89 -2.41
N HIS A 290 11.26 5.66 -3.04
CA HIS A 290 10.82 4.31 -3.40
C HIS A 290 11.79 3.53 -4.32
N ALA A 291 12.79 4.18 -4.92
CA ALA A 291 13.83 3.49 -5.68
C ALA A 291 14.69 2.59 -4.78
N LEU A 292 14.82 2.94 -3.49
CA LEU A 292 15.60 2.23 -2.49
C LEU A 292 14.81 1.12 -1.76
N ASN A 293 13.58 0.83 -2.20
CA ASN A 293 12.79 -0.26 -1.64
C ASN A 293 13.47 -1.62 -1.84
N LEU A 294 13.48 -2.43 -0.77
CA LEU A 294 13.89 -3.83 -0.86
C LEU A 294 12.78 -4.69 -1.49
N PRO A 295 13.07 -5.43 -2.58
CA PRO A 295 12.02 -6.11 -3.36
C PRO A 295 11.49 -7.38 -2.69
N SER A 296 12.22 -7.97 -1.76
CA SER A 296 11.85 -9.25 -1.15
C SER A 296 12.33 -9.41 0.29
N LYS A 297 11.70 -10.33 1.02
CA LYS A 297 12.13 -10.71 2.37
C LYS A 297 13.54 -11.32 2.42
N ASN A 298 14.00 -11.95 1.33
CA ASN A 298 15.37 -12.44 1.25
C ASN A 298 16.39 -11.29 1.29
N GLU A 299 16.10 -10.20 0.57
CA GLU A 299 16.95 -9.00 0.59
C GLU A 299 16.86 -8.27 1.93
N VAL A 300 15.69 -8.29 2.59
CA VAL A 300 15.53 -7.83 3.98
C VAL A 300 16.39 -8.63 4.95
N GLU A 301 16.36 -9.95 4.90
CA GLU A 301 17.20 -10.79 5.76
C GLU A 301 18.69 -10.58 5.49
N ASN A 302 19.08 -10.44 4.21
CA ASN A 302 20.45 -10.11 3.83
C ASN A 302 20.88 -8.77 4.44
N TYR A 303 20.03 -7.75 4.35
CA TYR A 303 20.27 -6.44 4.97
C TYR A 303 20.47 -6.55 6.48
N LEU A 304 19.51 -7.15 7.20
CA LEU A 304 19.56 -7.28 8.66
C LEU A 304 20.81 -8.05 9.14
N LYS A 305 21.17 -9.16 8.48
CA LYS A 305 22.39 -9.94 8.81
C LYS A 305 23.68 -9.15 8.63
N ASN A 306 23.69 -8.10 7.80
CA ASN A 306 24.86 -7.27 7.60
C ASN A 306 24.93 -6.07 8.57
N LEU A 307 23.84 -5.69 9.23
CA LEU A 307 23.84 -4.65 10.27
C LEU A 307 24.77 -5.01 11.44
N ASP A 308 24.87 -6.29 11.81
CA ASP A 308 25.80 -6.78 12.84
C ASP A 308 27.28 -6.50 12.52
N LYS A 309 27.59 -6.23 11.24
CA LYS A 309 28.95 -5.95 10.76
C LYS A 309 29.27 -4.45 10.71
N SER A 310 28.43 -3.61 11.32
CA SER A 310 28.66 -2.16 11.41
C SER A 310 29.99 -1.86 12.12
N LYS A 311 30.74 -0.88 11.60
CA LYS A 311 32.05 -0.51 12.14
C LYS A 311 31.97 0.83 12.82
N VAL A 312 32.56 0.94 14.01
CA VAL A 312 32.77 2.24 14.68
C VAL A 312 33.81 3.03 13.87
N THR A 313 33.41 4.20 13.38
CA THR A 313 34.27 5.11 12.60
C THR A 313 34.77 6.29 13.43
N GLU A 314 33.97 6.73 14.40
CA GLU A 314 34.30 7.80 15.34
C GLU A 314 33.62 7.52 16.69
N GLU A 315 34.22 7.97 17.78
CA GLU A 315 33.62 7.92 19.11
C GLU A 315 33.99 9.17 19.91
N GLY A 316 33.17 9.51 20.92
CA GLY A 316 33.45 10.65 21.78
C GLY A 316 32.50 10.74 22.97
N LEU A 317 32.80 11.69 23.87
CA LEU A 317 32.10 11.86 25.15
C LEU A 317 31.21 13.11 25.20
N VAL A 318 31.25 13.94 24.15
CA VAL A 318 30.65 15.27 24.17
C VAL A 318 29.79 15.54 22.95
N CYS A 319 28.75 16.34 23.14
CA CYS A 319 27.96 16.91 22.06
C CYS A 319 27.54 18.34 22.39
N THR A 320 27.01 19.06 21.40
CA THR A 320 26.48 20.41 21.60
C THR A 320 25.05 20.37 22.15
N GLU A 321 24.63 21.45 22.81
CA GLU A 321 23.19 21.72 22.94
C GLU A 321 22.52 21.78 21.55
N PRO A 322 21.22 21.42 21.44
CA PRO A 322 20.51 21.49 20.18
C PRO A 322 20.36 22.93 19.68
N VAL A 323 20.52 23.10 18.37
CA VAL A 323 20.21 24.33 17.64
C VAL A 323 18.88 24.14 16.93
N THR A 324 17.98 25.12 17.00
CA THR A 324 16.78 25.15 16.15
C THR A 324 16.85 26.35 15.23
N VAL A 325 16.70 26.13 13.93
CA VAL A 325 16.57 27.18 12.92
C VAL A 325 15.22 27.01 12.24
N GLN A 326 14.48 28.10 12.12
CA GLN A 326 13.22 28.14 11.38
C GLN A 326 13.29 29.23 10.32
N ILE A 327 12.98 28.87 9.08
CA ILE A 327 12.85 29.79 7.95
C ILE A 327 11.48 29.53 7.33
N ASN A 328 10.59 30.52 7.44
CA ASN A 328 9.20 30.39 7.03
C ASN A 328 8.57 29.11 7.66
N LYS A 329 8.15 28.17 6.82
CA LYS A 329 7.54 26.90 7.25
C LYS A 329 8.56 25.83 7.63
N ALA A 330 9.79 25.94 7.14
CA ALA A 330 10.81 24.92 7.33
C ALA A 330 11.50 25.07 8.68
N ARG A 331 11.55 23.98 9.44
CA ARG A 331 12.20 23.92 10.74
C ARG A 331 13.26 22.82 10.73
N VAL A 332 14.46 23.17 11.15
CA VAL A 332 15.59 22.26 11.29
C VAL A 332 16.11 22.30 12.72
N ILE A 333 16.22 21.13 13.35
CA ILE A 333 16.94 20.96 14.61
C ILE A 333 18.26 20.26 14.32
N GLY A 334 19.34 20.73 14.92
CA GLY A 334 20.65 20.10 14.81
C GLY A 334 21.28 19.82 16.16
N LEU A 335 22.00 18.71 16.27
CA LEU A 335 22.98 18.43 17.32
C LEU A 335 24.31 18.05 16.67
N LEU A 336 25.43 18.34 17.33
CA LEU A 336 26.76 17.97 16.85
C LEU A 336 27.41 16.99 17.82
N PHE A 337 27.65 15.74 17.37
CA PHE A 337 28.36 14.71 18.13
C PHE A 337 29.81 14.64 17.63
N GLY A 338 30.76 15.20 18.40
CA GLY A 338 32.12 15.41 17.92
C GLY A 338 32.14 16.29 16.68
N ASN A 339 32.46 15.72 15.52
CA ASN A 339 32.41 16.42 14.23
C ASN A 339 31.32 15.88 13.28
N ASN A 340 30.28 15.24 13.83
CA ASN A 340 29.20 14.58 13.08
C ASN A 340 27.85 15.23 13.38
N PRO A 341 27.35 16.12 12.51
CA PRO A 341 26.04 16.73 12.68
C PRO A 341 24.91 15.72 12.48
N LEU A 342 23.91 15.78 13.35
CA LEU A 342 22.61 15.15 13.19
C LEU A 342 21.56 16.23 12.98
N LEU A 343 20.88 16.22 11.85
CA LEU A 343 19.81 17.18 11.52
C LEU A 343 18.45 16.49 11.44
N PHE A 344 17.43 17.14 11.98
CA PHE A 344 16.01 16.77 11.88
C PHE A 344 15.29 17.82 11.05
N LEU A 345 14.74 17.43 9.91
CA LEU A 345 14.10 18.33 8.95
C LEU A 345 12.59 18.11 8.98
N SER A 346 11.82 19.18 9.17
CA SER A 346 10.35 19.12 9.27
C SER A 346 9.69 20.36 8.66
N LEU A 347 8.51 20.16 8.06
CA LEU A 347 7.57 21.22 7.69
C LEU A 347 6.37 21.29 8.65
N SER A 348 6.33 20.50 9.72
CA SER A 348 5.18 20.45 10.63
C SER A 348 4.82 21.84 11.18
N PRO A 349 3.54 22.25 11.17
CA PRO A 349 2.32 21.48 10.82
C PRO A 349 1.84 21.63 9.35
N HIS A 350 2.70 22.05 8.43
CA HIS A 350 2.29 22.48 7.08
C HIS A 350 2.18 21.36 6.05
N GLY A 351 2.49 20.12 6.44
CA GLY A 351 2.45 18.97 5.57
C GLY A 351 3.74 18.77 4.75
N MET A 352 4.18 17.52 4.64
CA MET A 352 5.30 17.05 3.83
C MET A 352 5.14 15.55 3.54
N GLU A 353 5.57 15.14 2.36
CA GLU A 353 5.99 13.76 2.08
C GLU A 353 7.52 13.68 2.18
N ASP A 354 8.13 12.70 1.51
CA ASP A 354 9.59 12.51 1.48
C ASP A 354 10.37 13.76 1.07
N ILE A 355 11.46 14.01 1.78
CA ILE A 355 12.45 15.02 1.38
C ILE A 355 13.13 14.59 0.07
N PRO A 356 13.18 15.45 -0.96
CA PRO A 356 13.81 15.10 -2.22
C PRO A 356 15.32 14.85 -2.12
N SER A 357 15.83 13.89 -2.89
CA SER A 357 17.25 13.48 -2.89
C SER A 357 18.25 14.60 -3.21
N TYR A 358 17.85 15.61 -4.02
CA TYR A 358 18.71 16.77 -4.31
C TYR A 358 19.07 17.53 -3.03
N MET A 359 18.16 17.57 -2.05
CA MET A 359 18.39 18.26 -0.79
C MET A 359 19.46 17.57 0.03
N LYS A 360 19.42 16.23 0.11
CA LYS A 360 20.49 15.44 0.74
C LYS A 360 21.85 15.78 0.14
N THR A 361 21.96 15.73 -1.18
CA THR A 361 23.23 16.03 -1.88
C THR A 361 23.75 17.44 -1.58
N GLU A 362 22.86 18.44 -1.59
CA GLU A 362 23.25 19.81 -1.28
C GLU A 362 23.70 20.02 0.17
N ILE A 363 22.98 19.43 1.14
CA ILE A 363 23.32 19.56 2.55
C ILE A 363 24.63 18.81 2.85
N GLU A 364 24.81 17.61 2.30
CA GLU A 364 26.07 16.84 2.42
C GLU A 364 27.26 17.60 1.84
N GLN A 365 27.09 18.19 0.65
CA GLN A 365 28.14 19.00 0.02
C GLN A 365 28.47 20.22 0.88
N TYR A 366 27.46 20.90 1.43
CA TYR A 366 27.67 22.04 2.30
C TYR A 366 28.38 21.67 3.60
N ALA A 367 27.97 20.59 4.25
CA ALA A 367 28.58 20.08 5.47
C ALA A 367 30.06 19.73 5.25
N LYS A 368 30.37 19.08 4.11
CA LYS A 368 31.75 18.77 3.72
C LYS A 368 32.59 20.05 3.55
N ASN A 369 32.04 21.11 2.97
CA ASN A 369 32.75 22.39 2.84
C ASN A 369 33.01 23.08 4.18
N ARG A 370 32.26 22.71 5.23
CA ARG A 370 32.47 23.15 6.62
C ARG A 370 33.34 22.18 7.44
N ASN A 371 33.97 21.21 6.79
CA ASN A 371 34.84 20.20 7.39
C ASN A 371 34.16 19.26 8.38
N TYR A 372 32.84 19.06 8.28
CA TYR A 372 32.18 18.00 9.03
C TYR A 372 32.57 16.61 8.50
N THR A 373 32.66 15.62 9.39
CA THR A 373 33.09 14.25 9.06
C THR A 373 31.96 13.48 8.38
N ARG A 374 30.84 13.27 9.11
CA ARG A 374 29.64 12.60 8.61
C ARG A 374 28.41 13.37 9.05
N ILE A 375 27.59 13.79 8.09
CA ILE A 375 26.26 14.33 8.39
C ILE A 375 25.23 13.21 8.34
N MET A 376 24.33 13.21 9.31
CA MET A 376 23.16 12.36 9.39
C MET A 376 21.93 13.25 9.28
N ILE A 377 21.03 12.94 8.36
CA ILE A 377 19.85 13.76 8.05
C ILE A 377 18.61 12.89 8.21
N VAL A 378 17.76 13.28 9.15
CA VAL A 378 16.47 12.66 9.44
C VAL A 378 15.39 13.44 8.75
N ASP A 379 14.63 12.73 7.92
CA ASP A 379 13.31 13.16 7.51
C ASP A 379 12.36 12.89 8.67
N CYS A 380 11.79 13.94 9.28
CA CYS A 380 10.91 13.74 10.42
C CYS A 380 9.59 13.05 10.03
N HIS A 381 9.15 13.21 8.77
CA HIS A 381 7.93 12.65 8.22
C HIS A 381 6.71 12.76 9.16
N ASN A 382 6.58 13.93 9.79
CA ASN A 382 5.72 14.15 10.96
C ASN A 382 4.61 15.19 10.71
N ALA A 383 4.21 15.35 9.46
CA ALA A 383 3.16 16.26 9.04
C ALA A 383 2.59 15.78 7.72
N MET A 384 1.42 15.16 7.74
CA MET A 384 0.78 14.61 6.54
C MET A 384 0.49 15.75 5.56
N GLY A 385 1.00 15.64 4.33
CA GLY A 385 0.85 16.69 3.33
C GLY A 385 1.25 16.24 1.93
N PRO A 386 1.27 17.14 0.95
CA PRO A 386 1.76 16.82 -0.39
C PRO A 386 3.30 16.79 -0.44
N GLU A 387 3.83 16.42 -1.62
CA GLU A 387 5.24 16.60 -1.96
C GLU A 387 5.74 18.02 -1.64
N ILE A 388 6.97 18.10 -1.15
CA ILE A 388 7.60 19.38 -0.78
C ILE A 388 7.70 20.29 -2.01
N SER A 389 7.10 21.48 -1.90
CA SER A 389 7.18 22.49 -2.95
C SER A 389 8.61 22.98 -3.11
N LYS A 390 8.96 23.48 -4.30
CA LYS A 390 10.30 24.04 -4.55
C LYS A 390 10.65 25.17 -3.56
N GLU A 391 9.68 26.01 -3.23
CA GLU A 391 9.86 27.13 -2.29
C GLU A 391 10.16 26.61 -0.87
N ASP A 392 9.32 25.70 -0.36
CA ASP A 392 9.52 25.13 0.98
C ASP A 392 10.84 24.32 1.05
N GLY A 393 11.23 23.66 -0.05
CA GLY A 393 12.51 22.97 -0.17
C GLY A 393 13.72 23.92 -0.18
N GLU A 394 13.64 25.07 -0.85
CA GLU A 394 14.68 26.11 -0.79
C GLU A 394 14.84 26.70 0.62
N ASP A 395 13.73 26.90 1.33
CA ASP A 395 13.75 27.39 2.70
C ASP A 395 14.29 26.36 3.69
N MET A 396 13.96 25.08 3.51
CA MET A 396 14.53 23.99 4.30
C MET A 396 16.03 23.84 4.04
N LEU A 397 16.51 24.00 2.81
CA LEU A 397 17.95 24.05 2.50
C LEU A 397 18.65 25.21 3.20
N LYS A 398 18.07 26.41 3.18
CA LYS A 398 18.63 27.56 3.90
C LYS A 398 18.67 27.29 5.41
N ALA A 399 17.60 26.74 5.97
CA ALA A 399 17.50 26.45 7.39
C ALA A 399 18.55 25.40 7.82
N ALA A 400 18.74 24.34 7.02
CA ALA A 400 19.76 23.32 7.26
C ALA A 400 21.19 23.91 7.21
N LYS A 401 21.49 24.73 6.19
CA LYS A 401 22.80 25.40 6.05
C LYS A 401 23.06 26.35 7.23
N SER A 402 22.08 27.15 7.66
CA SER A 402 22.19 28.01 8.84
C SER A 402 22.31 27.24 10.15
N CYS A 403 21.66 26.08 10.27
CA CYS A 403 21.77 25.21 11.43
C CYS A 403 23.19 24.65 11.56
N LEU A 404 23.77 24.17 10.46
CA LEU A 404 25.17 23.71 10.40
C LEU A 404 26.13 24.83 10.80
N ASP A 405 25.96 26.04 10.26
CA ASP A 405 26.81 27.19 10.63
C ASP A 405 26.76 27.53 12.11
N SER A 406 25.57 27.43 12.70
CA SER A 406 25.35 27.71 14.12
C SER A 406 26.00 26.64 15.00
N LEU A 407 25.92 25.36 14.62
CA LEU A 407 26.49 24.24 15.37
C LEU A 407 28.01 24.36 15.56
N ILE A 408 28.75 24.86 14.56
CA ILE A 408 30.21 25.07 14.65
C ILE A 408 30.60 25.98 15.82
N THR A 409 29.72 26.93 16.17
CA THR A 409 29.99 27.93 17.21
C THR A 409 29.55 27.51 18.60
N LYS A 410 28.90 26.36 18.74
CA LYS A 410 28.39 25.87 20.02
C LYS A 410 29.48 25.20 20.85
N GLU A 411 29.38 25.39 22.15
CA GLU A 411 30.21 24.67 23.11
C GLU A 411 29.77 23.19 23.20
N ASN A 412 30.75 22.35 23.52
CA ASN A 412 30.55 20.91 23.70
C ASN A 412 30.44 20.59 25.19
N TYR A 413 29.51 19.70 25.53
CA TYR A 413 29.27 19.25 26.89
C TYR A 413 29.21 17.72 26.98
N PRO A 414 29.55 17.13 28.14
CA PRO A 414 29.39 15.70 28.36
C PRO A 414 27.97 15.22 28.08
N ILE A 415 27.86 14.04 27.49
CA ILE A 415 26.58 13.42 27.14
C ILE A 415 26.13 12.53 28.27
N GLU A 416 24.89 12.73 28.70
CA GLU A 416 24.16 11.71 29.42
C GLU A 416 22.89 11.37 28.66
N PHE A 417 22.49 10.11 28.71
CA PHE A 417 21.32 9.65 27.98
C PHE A 417 20.54 8.59 28.75
N GLY A 418 19.24 8.53 28.46
CA GLY A 418 18.39 7.42 28.84
C GLY A 418 17.36 7.18 27.74
N TYR A 419 16.96 5.92 27.56
CA TYR A 419 16.01 5.51 26.54
C TYR A 419 14.91 4.64 27.15
N ALA A 420 13.69 4.84 26.65
CA ALA A 420 12.56 3.99 26.93
C ALA A 420 11.66 3.89 25.70
N ASN A 421 10.88 2.81 25.66
CA ASN A 421 9.90 2.54 24.62
C ASN A 421 8.56 2.14 25.22
N SER A 422 7.60 1.80 24.36
CA SER A 422 6.24 1.38 24.75
C SER A 422 6.07 -0.12 24.99
N ASP A 423 7.13 -0.94 24.95
CA ASP A 423 6.99 -2.41 24.99
C ASP A 423 6.34 -2.91 26.29
N ASP A 424 6.63 -2.23 27.42
CA ASP A 424 6.05 -2.53 28.73
C ASP A 424 4.70 -1.80 28.99
N MET A 425 4.10 -1.20 27.96
CA MET A 425 2.85 -0.44 28.04
C MET A 425 1.74 -1.09 27.22
N ASP A 426 0.49 -0.88 27.61
CA ASP A 426 -0.68 -1.25 26.80
C ASP A 426 -0.94 -0.18 25.72
N VAL A 427 -0.11 -0.23 24.67
CA VAL A 427 -0.16 0.68 23.52
C VAL A 427 -0.50 -0.12 22.26
N TRP A 428 -1.76 -0.01 21.83
CA TRP A 428 -2.22 -0.52 20.54
C TRP A 428 -3.24 0.43 19.93
N THR A 429 -3.11 0.66 18.62
CA THR A 429 -4.05 1.46 17.82
C THR A 429 -3.86 1.16 16.33
N GLU A 430 -4.86 1.48 15.52
CA GLU A 430 -4.88 1.25 14.07
C GLU A 430 -3.88 2.13 13.29
N ASP A 431 -3.43 3.23 13.89
CA ASP A 431 -2.51 4.22 13.32
C ASP A 431 -1.07 4.12 13.89
N LEU A 432 -0.70 2.97 14.46
CA LEU A 432 0.64 2.70 15.00
C LEU A 432 1.13 1.31 14.58
N GLY A 433 2.37 1.24 14.10
CA GLY A 433 3.08 0.04 13.70
C GLY A 433 3.60 -0.80 14.86
N MET A 434 4.32 -1.87 14.53
CA MET A 434 4.73 -2.90 15.49
C MET A 434 5.85 -2.44 16.43
N GLY A 435 6.64 -1.44 16.04
CA GLY A 435 7.71 -0.87 16.87
C GLY A 435 7.22 0.09 17.94
N GLY A 436 5.93 0.48 17.91
CA GLY A 436 5.33 1.31 18.95
C GLY A 436 5.93 2.71 19.03
N LEU A 437 6.16 3.21 20.24
CA LEU A 437 6.66 4.55 20.54
C LEU A 437 7.97 4.46 21.32
N GLY A 438 8.89 5.40 21.09
CA GLY A 438 10.15 5.52 21.82
C GLY A 438 10.48 6.95 22.19
N ILE A 439 11.20 7.15 23.30
CA ILE A 439 11.83 8.43 23.65
C ILE A 439 13.27 8.22 24.11
N VAL A 440 14.17 9.04 23.58
CA VAL A 440 15.51 9.25 24.14
C VAL A 440 15.52 10.60 24.87
N CYS A 441 15.99 10.56 26.11
CA CYS A 441 16.32 11.74 26.91
C CYS A 441 17.83 11.97 26.81
N LEU A 442 18.23 13.16 26.36
CA LEU A 442 19.61 13.62 26.35
C LEU A 442 19.76 14.72 27.41
N ARG A 443 20.62 14.51 28.39
CA ARG A 443 21.00 15.56 29.35
C ARG A 443 22.35 16.13 28.94
N ILE A 444 22.33 17.41 28.57
CA ILE A 444 23.47 18.16 28.02
C ILE A 444 23.47 19.51 28.72
N ASN A 445 24.61 19.90 29.32
CA ASN A 445 24.73 21.15 30.06
C ASN A 445 23.62 21.34 31.12
N GLU A 446 23.38 20.29 31.92
CA GLU A 446 22.34 20.21 32.95
C GLU A 446 20.89 20.34 32.46
N LYS A 447 20.66 20.56 31.17
CA LYS A 447 19.33 20.63 30.54
C LYS A 447 18.94 19.30 29.93
N LYS A 448 17.65 18.97 30.02
CA LYS A 448 17.08 17.72 29.49
C LYS A 448 16.36 18.01 28.18
N TYR A 449 16.72 17.25 27.14
CA TYR A 449 16.15 17.32 25.81
C TYR A 449 15.57 15.96 25.45
N PHE A 450 14.34 15.94 24.96
CA PHE A 450 13.65 14.71 24.59
C PHE A 450 13.47 14.66 23.08
N LEU A 451 13.64 13.47 22.50
CA LEU A 451 13.31 13.19 21.10
C LEU A 451 12.35 12.01 21.07
N GLY A 452 11.20 12.22 20.43
CA GLY A 452 10.17 11.20 20.25
C GLY A 452 10.32 10.49 18.91
N TRP A 453 9.99 9.21 18.91
CA TRP A 453 9.91 8.37 17.73
C TRP A 453 8.63 7.54 17.77
N ALA A 454 8.00 7.35 16.63
CA ALA A 454 6.89 6.43 16.46
C ALA A 454 7.14 5.53 15.25
N ASP A 455 6.97 4.23 15.42
CA ASP A 455 6.84 3.32 14.28
C ASP A 455 5.47 3.52 13.65
N ALA A 456 5.36 4.52 12.79
CA ALA A 456 4.14 4.86 12.05
C ALA A 456 4.55 5.37 10.68
N ASN A 457 3.59 5.50 9.77
CA ASN A 457 3.82 6.20 8.52
C ASN A 457 3.94 7.73 8.82
N ASN A 458 3.21 8.61 8.16
CA ASN A 458 3.23 10.03 8.49
C ASN A 458 2.46 10.35 9.81
N MET A 459 2.36 11.63 10.19
CA MET A 459 1.60 12.12 11.36
C MET A 459 0.54 13.16 10.98
N GLU A 460 -0.64 13.12 11.58
CA GLU A 460 -1.70 14.11 11.36
C GLU A 460 -1.28 15.52 11.82
N ASN A 461 -1.54 16.54 10.98
CA ASN A 461 -1.16 17.92 11.27
C ASN A 461 -1.80 18.44 12.58
N GLY A 462 -1.02 19.13 13.41
CA GLY A 462 -1.47 19.66 14.71
C GLY A 462 -1.25 18.70 15.88
N VAL A 463 -1.03 17.40 15.63
CA VAL A 463 -0.78 16.41 16.69
C VAL A 463 0.57 16.65 17.34
N ARG A 464 1.62 16.83 16.53
CA ARG A 464 2.98 17.14 16.98
C ARG A 464 3.01 18.39 17.86
N GLU A 465 2.35 19.46 17.43
CA GLU A 465 2.28 20.75 18.12
C GLU A 465 1.66 20.57 19.51
N LYS A 466 0.52 19.88 19.57
CA LYS A 466 -0.20 19.65 20.81
C LYS A 466 0.59 18.78 21.79
N ILE A 467 1.34 17.79 21.31
CA ILE A 467 2.23 16.98 22.17
C ILE A 467 3.37 17.85 22.72
N VAL A 468 4.04 18.63 21.87
CA VAL A 468 5.14 19.52 22.29
C VAL A 468 4.65 20.58 23.27
N GLU A 469 3.49 21.19 23.05
CA GLU A 469 2.87 22.14 23.98
C GLU A 469 2.59 21.48 25.35
N ASN A 470 2.10 20.25 25.35
CA ASN A 470 1.83 19.49 26.57
C ASN A 470 3.11 19.09 27.33
N PHE A 471 4.21 18.82 26.62
CA PHE A 471 5.53 18.60 27.23
C PHE A 471 6.06 19.90 27.86
N ALA A 472 5.98 21.02 27.14
CA ALA A 472 6.41 22.32 27.62
C ALA A 472 5.64 22.77 28.88
N LYS A 473 4.32 22.53 28.95
CA LYS A 473 3.50 22.79 30.15
C LYS A 473 3.95 22.04 31.42
N ARG A 474 4.82 21.04 31.26
CA ARG A 474 5.35 20.20 32.34
C ARG A 474 6.86 20.38 32.52
N ASP A 475 7.44 21.40 31.88
CA ASP A 475 8.87 21.70 31.85
C ASP A 475 9.75 20.62 31.18
N TYR A 476 9.18 19.85 30.25
CA TYR A 476 9.93 18.92 29.40
C TYR A 476 10.19 19.55 28.03
N ASN A 477 11.45 19.59 27.61
CA ASN A 477 11.83 20.13 26.31
C ASN A 477 11.85 19.03 25.23
N LEU A 478 10.68 18.78 24.62
CA LEU A 478 10.56 17.88 23.48
C LEU A 478 11.02 18.59 22.20
N LEU A 479 12.15 18.15 21.66
CA LEU A 479 12.76 18.72 20.46
C LEU A 479 11.89 18.43 19.24
N GLU A 480 11.59 17.16 19.01
CA GLU A 480 10.83 16.70 17.86
C GLU A 480 10.17 15.34 18.10
N ILE A 481 9.17 15.02 17.28
CA ILE A 481 8.64 13.67 17.12
C ILE A 481 8.82 13.29 15.66
N CYS A 482 9.55 12.21 15.41
CA CYS A 482 9.76 11.64 14.08
C CYS A 482 8.96 10.36 13.93
N THR A 483 8.54 10.04 12.71
CA THR A 483 8.00 8.71 12.40
C THR A 483 9.00 7.89 11.58
N SER A 484 8.76 6.59 11.47
CA SER A 484 9.63 5.65 10.75
C SER A 484 9.29 5.53 9.26
N ASP A 485 8.21 6.17 8.81
CA ASP A 485 7.57 5.95 7.51
C ASP A 485 7.21 4.47 7.25
N THR A 486 6.85 3.69 8.28
CA THR A 486 6.52 2.27 8.06
C THR A 486 5.32 2.11 7.12
N HIS A 487 5.42 1.18 6.15
CA HIS A 487 4.33 0.78 5.27
C HIS A 487 3.51 -0.39 5.85
N PHE A 488 3.78 -0.77 7.10
CA PHE A 488 2.96 -1.69 7.87
C PHE A 488 1.77 -0.96 8.50
N ALA A 489 0.58 -1.55 8.38
CA ALA A 489 -0.61 -1.12 9.10
C ALA A 489 -1.24 -2.32 9.83
N PRO A 490 -1.63 -2.18 11.12
CA PRO A 490 -2.30 -3.24 11.87
C PRO A 490 -3.65 -3.66 11.25
N VAL A 491 -4.28 -2.73 10.53
CA VAL A 491 -5.57 -2.91 9.87
C VAL A 491 -5.50 -2.45 8.41
N LYS A 492 -6.35 -3.04 7.57
CA LYS A 492 -6.51 -2.57 6.19
C LYS A 492 -7.35 -1.30 6.18
N ALA A 493 -6.68 -0.15 6.12
CA ALA A 493 -7.36 1.14 6.04
C ALA A 493 -8.20 1.23 4.76
N ARG A 494 -9.41 1.79 4.89
CA ARG A 494 -10.35 2.01 3.77
C ARG A 494 -10.48 3.49 3.45
N ASN A 495 -9.34 4.16 3.32
CA ASN A 495 -9.25 5.56 2.91
C ASN A 495 -8.43 5.68 1.62
N LYS A 496 -8.21 6.92 1.17
CA LYS A 496 -7.45 7.19 -0.07
C LYS A 496 -5.96 6.88 0.07
N ASN A 497 -5.41 7.04 1.27
CA ASN A 497 -3.98 6.86 1.55
C ASN A 497 -3.60 5.37 1.66
N GLY A 498 -4.55 4.50 2.01
CA GLY A 498 -4.31 3.06 2.20
C GLY A 498 -3.71 2.70 3.57
N TYR A 499 -3.45 3.69 4.43
CA TYR A 499 -3.03 3.57 5.82
C TYR A 499 -3.65 4.69 6.67
N TYR A 500 -3.52 4.60 8.00
CA TYR A 500 -3.87 5.69 8.90
C TYR A 500 -2.60 6.34 9.44
N GLN A 501 -2.36 7.61 9.12
CA GLN A 501 -1.27 8.38 9.70
C GLN A 501 -1.46 8.54 11.21
N LEU A 502 -0.36 8.63 11.95
CA LEU A 502 -0.39 8.71 13.41
C LEU A 502 -1.18 9.94 13.85
N GLY A 503 -2.21 9.72 14.65
CA GLY A 503 -3.04 10.81 15.15
C GLY A 503 -4.37 11.00 14.42
N LEU A 504 -4.59 10.27 13.31
CA LEU A 504 -5.87 10.26 12.61
C LEU A 504 -6.95 9.51 13.41
N ILE A 505 -6.57 8.40 14.04
CA ILE A 505 -7.46 7.58 14.88
C ILE A 505 -7.21 7.88 16.36
N THR A 506 -5.94 7.97 16.76
CA THR A 506 -5.55 8.23 18.14
C THR A 506 -5.50 9.72 18.42
N SER A 507 -6.30 10.21 19.38
CA SER A 507 -6.24 11.63 19.75
C SER A 507 -4.84 12.07 20.23
N ALA A 508 -4.44 13.30 19.90
CA ALA A 508 -3.20 13.91 20.37
C ALA A 508 -3.04 13.90 21.89
N ASP A 509 -4.12 14.00 22.68
CA ASP A 509 -4.04 13.92 24.15
C ASP A 509 -3.63 12.52 24.64
N LYS A 510 -4.10 11.47 23.97
CA LYS A 510 -3.75 10.10 24.28
C LYS A 510 -2.29 9.82 23.89
N LEU A 511 -1.87 10.22 22.68
CA LEU A 511 -0.47 10.15 22.24
C LEU A 511 0.46 10.92 23.19
N SER A 512 0.08 12.15 23.57
CA SER A 512 0.83 12.98 24.51
C SER A 512 1.03 12.30 25.86
N LYS A 513 0.00 11.63 26.40
CA LYS A 513 0.11 10.86 27.65
C LYS A 513 1.07 9.68 27.52
N TRP A 514 1.00 8.94 26.42
CA TRP A 514 1.90 7.81 26.17
C TRP A 514 3.35 8.28 26.05
N PHE A 515 3.63 9.23 25.16
CA PHE A 515 4.96 9.81 25.04
C PHE A 515 5.46 10.36 26.37
N PHE A 516 4.64 11.09 27.13
CA PHE A 516 5.08 11.63 28.42
C PHE A 516 5.41 10.54 29.44
N SER A 517 4.67 9.42 29.46
CA SER A 517 5.01 8.27 30.30
C SER A 517 6.36 7.67 29.93
N ILE A 518 6.63 7.53 28.63
CA ILE A 518 7.91 7.02 28.12
C ILE A 518 9.05 8.00 28.44
N ALA A 519 8.80 9.30 28.32
CA ALA A 519 9.78 10.35 28.63
C ALA A 519 10.27 10.28 30.08
N LYS A 520 9.34 10.06 31.04
CA LYS A 520 9.69 9.86 32.45
C LYS A 520 10.57 8.63 32.66
N ASN A 521 10.19 7.51 32.05
CA ASN A 521 10.99 6.28 32.14
C ASN A 521 12.39 6.47 31.53
N ALA A 522 12.49 7.18 30.40
CA ALA A 522 13.76 7.49 29.76
C ALA A 522 14.62 8.41 30.65
N GLU A 523 14.02 9.41 31.26
CA GLU A 523 14.70 10.32 32.19
C GLU A 523 15.23 9.60 33.44
N GLU A 524 14.44 8.73 34.06
CA GLU A 524 14.84 7.94 35.23
C GLU A 524 16.02 7.00 34.94
N LYS A 525 16.19 6.58 33.68
CA LYS A 525 17.29 5.73 33.20
C LYS A 525 18.51 6.53 32.72
N THR A 526 18.53 7.85 32.91
CA THR A 526 19.65 8.69 32.41
C THR A 526 20.97 8.32 33.07
N THR A 527 22.00 8.10 32.27
CA THR A 527 23.36 7.78 32.71
C THR A 527 24.41 8.44 31.82
N SER A 528 25.63 8.60 32.34
CA SER A 528 26.77 9.08 31.56
C SER A 528 27.07 8.15 30.40
N GLY A 529 27.16 8.72 29.21
CA GLY A 529 27.33 7.98 27.98
C GLY A 529 28.45 8.51 27.09
N LYS A 530 28.95 7.62 26.25
CA LYS A 530 29.72 7.97 25.06
C LYS A 530 28.87 7.78 23.82
N PHE A 531 29.14 8.53 22.77
CA PHE A 531 28.60 8.26 21.45
C PHE A 531 29.62 7.49 20.61
N GLU A 532 29.12 6.65 19.71
CA GLU A 532 29.87 6.03 18.63
C GLU A 532 29.09 6.23 17.33
N ILE A 533 29.81 6.62 16.27
CA ILE A 533 29.27 6.63 14.91
C ILE A 533 29.59 5.28 14.30
N LEU A 534 28.55 4.54 13.92
CA LEU A 534 28.71 3.28 13.22
C LEU A 534 28.28 3.43 11.77
N GLU A 535 29.09 2.88 10.87
CA GLU A 535 28.81 2.83 9.44
C GLU A 535 28.78 1.39 8.95
N ASN A 536 27.83 1.11 8.07
CA ASN A 536 27.71 -0.14 7.36
C ASN A 536 27.41 0.11 5.89
N GLN A 537 27.87 -0.80 5.03
CA GLN A 537 27.43 -0.87 3.65
C GLN A 537 27.04 -2.30 3.34
N THR A 538 25.82 -2.49 2.85
CA THR A 538 25.32 -3.78 2.43
C THR A 538 25.05 -3.80 0.94
N GLU A 539 25.50 -4.85 0.26
CA GLU A 539 25.08 -5.12 -1.12
C GLU A 539 23.73 -5.84 -1.11
N VAL A 540 22.70 -5.17 -1.62
CA VAL A 540 21.33 -5.66 -1.73
C VAL A 540 20.77 -5.37 -3.12
N LYS A 541 19.68 -6.02 -3.50
CA LYS A 541 18.86 -5.54 -4.62
C LYS A 541 17.92 -4.42 -4.16
N ILE A 542 17.79 -3.39 -4.98
CA ILE A 542 16.79 -2.32 -4.83
C ILE A 542 15.88 -2.27 -6.06
N MET A 543 14.65 -1.81 -5.87
CA MET A 543 13.63 -1.75 -6.93
C MET A 543 13.99 -0.78 -8.07
N GLY A 544 14.62 0.36 -7.77
CA GLY A 544 14.79 1.45 -8.72
C GLY A 544 13.48 2.17 -9.07
N GLN A 545 13.56 3.29 -9.78
CA GLN A 545 12.38 4.12 -10.09
C GLN A 545 11.44 3.46 -11.13
N GLY A 546 11.99 2.70 -12.08
CA GLY A 546 11.23 2.20 -13.24
C GLY A 546 10.13 1.16 -12.94
N ILE A 547 10.14 0.50 -11.78
CA ILE A 547 9.14 -0.53 -11.47
C ILE A 547 7.74 0.09 -11.28
N PHE A 548 7.65 1.16 -10.49
CA PHE A 548 6.38 1.83 -10.22
C PHE A 548 5.85 2.58 -11.44
N GLU A 549 6.73 3.23 -12.20
CA GLU A 549 6.38 3.86 -13.48
C GLU A 549 5.72 2.87 -14.45
N ASP A 550 6.35 1.71 -14.64
CA ASP A 550 5.82 0.71 -15.57
C ASP A 550 4.52 0.10 -15.07
N TYR A 551 4.34 -0.04 -13.76
CA TYR A 551 3.09 -0.50 -13.17
C TYR A 551 1.96 0.52 -13.36
N SER A 552 2.23 1.79 -13.07
CA SER A 552 1.33 2.92 -13.29
C SER A 552 0.89 3.00 -14.77
N LYS A 553 1.86 2.95 -15.70
CA LYS A 553 1.61 2.91 -17.16
C LYS A 553 0.77 1.70 -17.58
N ALA A 554 1.06 0.50 -17.04
CA ALA A 554 0.31 -0.71 -17.36
C ALA A 554 -1.16 -0.62 -16.92
N LEU A 555 -1.42 -0.08 -15.72
CA LEU A 555 -2.77 0.13 -15.21
C LEU A 555 -3.54 1.16 -16.05
N ASP A 556 -2.92 2.30 -16.35
CA ASP A 556 -3.56 3.35 -17.15
C ASP A 556 -3.89 2.88 -18.57
N ASN A 557 -2.98 2.15 -19.21
CA ASN A 557 -3.21 1.53 -20.51
C ASN A 557 -4.33 0.49 -20.45
N SER A 558 -4.32 -0.38 -19.44
CA SER A 558 -5.37 -1.39 -19.23
C SER A 558 -6.75 -0.76 -19.03
N LEU A 559 -6.83 0.33 -18.26
CA LEU A 559 -8.07 1.09 -18.06
C LEU A 559 -8.54 1.76 -19.35
N LYS A 560 -7.64 2.33 -20.14
CA LYS A 560 -7.98 2.92 -21.45
C LYS A 560 -8.53 1.88 -22.42
N ILE A 561 -7.89 0.72 -22.51
CA ILE A 561 -8.37 -0.42 -23.31
C ILE A 561 -9.76 -0.85 -22.81
N THR A 562 -9.91 -1.02 -21.49
CA THR A 562 -11.17 -1.45 -20.88
C THR A 562 -12.32 -0.47 -21.17
N LYS A 563 -12.08 0.85 -21.10
CA LYS A 563 -13.09 1.85 -21.46
C LYS A 563 -13.54 1.72 -22.92
N GLY A 564 -12.59 1.55 -23.85
CA GLY A 564 -12.91 1.37 -25.27
C GLY A 564 -13.76 0.11 -25.53
N PHE A 565 -13.37 -1.01 -24.92
CA PHE A 565 -14.10 -2.28 -25.01
C PHE A 565 -15.49 -2.19 -24.38
N LEU A 566 -15.63 -1.49 -23.24
CA LEU A 566 -16.92 -1.29 -22.57
C LEU A 566 -17.88 -0.48 -23.45
N ILE A 567 -17.43 0.64 -24.03
CA ILE A 567 -18.25 1.46 -24.94
C ILE A 567 -18.69 0.63 -26.15
N GLY A 568 -17.76 -0.07 -26.81
CA GLY A 568 -18.08 -0.93 -27.95
C GLY A 568 -19.06 -2.06 -27.60
N SER A 569 -18.88 -2.68 -26.43
CA SER A 569 -19.76 -3.72 -25.91
C SER A 569 -21.17 -3.20 -25.62
N VAL A 570 -21.29 -2.00 -25.05
CA VAL A 570 -22.59 -1.36 -24.78
C VAL A 570 -23.30 -1.02 -26.10
N ILE A 571 -22.59 -0.48 -27.10
CA ILE A 571 -23.17 -0.19 -28.42
C ILE A 571 -23.68 -1.49 -29.05
N LEU A 572 -22.88 -2.56 -29.07
CA LEU A 572 -23.28 -3.86 -29.60
C LEU A 572 -24.44 -4.48 -28.80
N PHE A 573 -24.46 -4.32 -27.48
CA PHE A 573 -25.58 -4.75 -26.67
C PHE A 573 -26.87 -4.00 -27.05
N VAL A 574 -26.79 -2.68 -27.23
CA VAL A 574 -27.95 -1.86 -27.61
C VAL A 574 -28.50 -2.26 -28.98
N THR A 575 -27.67 -2.63 -29.96
CA THR A 575 -28.19 -3.12 -31.25
C THR A 575 -29.01 -4.41 -31.11
N SER A 576 -28.69 -5.25 -30.11
CA SER A 576 -29.45 -6.46 -29.84
C SER A 576 -30.86 -6.17 -29.29
N LEU A 577 -31.10 -5.01 -28.68
CA LEU A 577 -32.42 -4.61 -28.18
C LEU A 577 -33.43 -4.35 -29.30
N PHE A 578 -32.96 -4.09 -30.53
CA PHE A 578 -33.81 -3.87 -31.68
C PHE A 578 -34.20 -5.15 -32.42
N LEU A 579 -33.74 -6.32 -31.96
CA LEU A 579 -34.05 -7.61 -32.58
C LEU A 579 -35.50 -8.04 -32.39
#